data_AF-A0A7T0GZB9-F1
#
_entry.id   AF-A0A7T0GZB9-F1
#
_cell.length_a   1.000
_cell.length_b   1.000
_cell.length_c   1.000
_cell.angle_alpha   90.00
_cell.angle_beta   90.00
_cell.angle_gamma   90.00
#
_symmetry.space_group_name_H-M   'P 1'
#
loop_
_entity.id
_entity.type
_entity.pdbx_description
1 polymer ?
#
loop_
_entity_poly.entity_id
_entity_poly.type
_entity_poly.pdbx_seq_one_letter_code
_entity_poly.pdbx_strand_id
1 'polypeptide(L)'
;MTNTQNVTELQPRMTREQLIDSARKAAPLLPPAYRGLMTELATRLDVTSVALCEAMAQRKELAEQNATLREDVASWAKECDRIVERHTKNRTNMHTLEAQRELRELHPVVFSRNNEEAL
;
A
#
# COMPACT_ATOMS: atom_id res chain seq x y z
N MET A 1 -22.46 -46.78 0.37
CA MET A 1 -22.22 -45.49 1.05
C MET A 1 -20.85 -45.02 0.60
N THR A 2 -20.79 -44.16 -0.42
CA THR A 2 -19.54 -43.68 -1.01
C THR A 2 -19.11 -42.39 -0.32
N ASN A 3 -17.92 -42.42 0.26
CA ASN A 3 -17.28 -41.34 1.00
C ASN A 3 -17.28 -40.02 0.21
N THR A 4 -17.85 -38.99 0.82
CA THR A 4 -17.56 -37.58 0.56
C THR A 4 -16.06 -37.34 0.73
N GLN A 5 -15.31 -37.40 -0.37
CA GLN A 5 -13.94 -36.92 -0.41
C GLN A 5 -13.97 -35.40 -0.29
N ASN A 6 -13.35 -34.88 0.77
CA ASN A 6 -13.11 -33.47 1.02
C ASN A 6 -12.44 -32.80 -0.18
N VAL A 7 -13.17 -31.97 -0.93
CA VAL A 7 -12.65 -31.10 -2.00
C VAL A 7 -12.10 -29.79 -1.40
N THR A 8 -11.26 -29.88 -0.37
CA THR A 8 -10.59 -28.71 0.21
C THR A 8 -9.21 -29.08 0.75
N GLU A 9 -8.44 -29.86 0.00
CA GLU A 9 -6.99 -29.61 0.01
C GLU A 9 -6.79 -28.36 -0.86
N LEU A 10 -6.70 -27.20 -0.21
CA LEU A 10 -6.24 -25.97 -0.84
C LEU A 10 -4.92 -26.30 -1.53
N GLN A 11 -4.93 -26.31 -2.86
CA GLN A 11 -3.70 -26.42 -3.64
C GLN A 11 -2.68 -25.43 -3.05
N PRO A 12 -1.39 -25.80 -2.94
CA PRO A 12 -0.36 -24.87 -2.50
C PRO A 12 -0.48 -23.60 -3.33
N ARG A 13 -0.63 -22.44 -2.67
CA ARG A 13 -0.73 -21.17 -3.36
C ARG A 13 0.56 -20.99 -4.17
N MET A 14 0.47 -21.06 -5.49
CA MET A 14 1.59 -20.74 -6.36
C MET A 14 1.99 -19.29 -6.16
N THR A 15 3.29 -19.01 -6.17
CA THR A 15 3.76 -17.62 -6.24
C THR A 15 3.39 -17.03 -7.61
N ARG A 16 3.40 -15.70 -7.69
CA ARG A 16 3.17 -14.99 -8.95
C ARG A 16 4.07 -15.52 -10.07
N GLU A 17 5.37 -15.65 -9.81
CA GLU A 17 6.35 -16.09 -10.80
C GLU A 17 6.03 -17.51 -11.27
N GLN A 18 5.69 -18.40 -10.34
CA GLN A 18 5.31 -19.77 -10.65
C GLN A 18 4.04 -19.84 -11.52
N LEU A 19 3.09 -18.94 -11.31
CA LEU A 19 1.85 -18.89 -12.07
C LEU A 19 2.07 -18.34 -13.50
N ILE A 20 2.88 -17.28 -13.63
CA ILE A 20 3.31 -16.73 -14.92
C ILE A 20 4.10 -17.78 -15.71
N ASP A 21 5.06 -18.45 -15.07
CA ASP A 21 5.87 -19.49 -15.71
C ASP A 21 5.03 -20.68 -16.14
N SER A 22 4.06 -21.10 -15.31
CA SER A 22 3.13 -22.18 -15.65
C SER A 22 2.25 -21.81 -16.84
N ALA A 23 1.74 -20.57 -16.87
CA ALA A 23 0.95 -20.06 -18.00
C ALA A 23 1.77 -20.00 -19.30
N ARG A 24 3.02 -19.52 -19.24
CA ARG A 24 3.95 -19.48 -20.37
C ARG A 24 4.30 -20.89 -20.89
N LYS A 25 4.51 -21.86 -20.00
CA LYS A 25 4.75 -23.27 -20.35
C LYS A 25 3.51 -23.96 -20.93
N ALA A 26 2.31 -23.61 -20.46
CA ALA A 26 1.05 -24.18 -20.95
C ALA A 26 0.64 -23.62 -22.32
N ALA A 27 0.89 -22.34 -22.59
CA ALA A 27 0.52 -21.69 -23.85
C ALA A 27 0.87 -22.49 -25.14
N PRO A 28 2.09 -23.04 -25.34
CA PRO A 28 2.41 -23.81 -26.54
C PRO A 28 1.59 -25.11 -26.68
N LEU A 29 1.12 -25.69 -25.57
CA LEU A 29 0.34 -26.93 -25.54
C LEU A 29 -1.13 -26.72 -25.90
N LEU A 30 -1.58 -25.46 -25.94
CA LEU A 30 -2.98 -25.09 -26.22
C LEU A 30 -3.24 -24.91 -27.72
N PRO A 31 -4.51 -25.09 -28.17
CA PRO A 31 -4.91 -24.73 -29.53
C PRO A 31 -4.64 -23.24 -29.84
N PRO A 32 -4.47 -22.85 -31.11
CA PRO A 32 -3.99 -21.52 -31.49
C PRO A 32 -4.75 -20.34 -30.87
N ALA A 33 -6.08 -20.43 -30.79
CA ALA A 33 -6.92 -19.39 -30.19
C ALA A 33 -6.66 -19.21 -28.68
N TYR A 34 -6.44 -20.31 -27.95
CA TYR A 34 -6.21 -20.30 -26.51
C TYR A 34 -4.76 -19.99 -26.15
N ARG A 35 -3.80 -20.34 -27.02
CA ARG A 35 -2.39 -19.98 -26.86
C ARG A 35 -2.20 -18.48 -26.71
N GLY A 36 -2.78 -17.69 -27.62
CA GLY A 36 -2.68 -16.22 -27.58
C GLY A 36 -3.28 -15.63 -26.30
N LEU A 37 -4.44 -16.14 -25.87
CA LEU A 37 -5.08 -15.73 -24.63
C LEU A 37 -4.24 -16.03 -23.39
N MET A 38 -3.64 -17.23 -23.31
CA MET A 38 -2.82 -17.62 -22.17
C MET A 38 -1.52 -16.81 -22.08
N THR A 39 -0.88 -16.54 -23.22
CA THR A 39 0.30 -15.66 -23.28
C THR A 39 -0.05 -14.24 -22.83
N GLU A 40 -1.15 -13.67 -23.34
CA GLU A 40 -1.58 -12.31 -22.97
C GLU A 40 -1.98 -12.22 -21.49
N LEU A 41 -2.61 -13.26 -20.94
CA LEU A 41 -2.92 -13.33 -19.51
C LEU A 41 -1.65 -13.30 -18.66
N ALA A 42 -0.64 -14.09 -19.02
CA ALA A 42 0.64 -14.13 -18.33
C ALA A 42 1.34 -12.76 -18.37
N THR A 43 1.35 -12.10 -19.54
CA THR A 43 1.93 -10.76 -19.71
C THR A 43 1.21 -9.71 -18.87
N ARG A 44 -0.13 -9.68 -18.88
CA ARG A 44 -0.90 -8.71 -18.06
C ARG A 44 -0.69 -8.93 -16.58
N LEU A 45 -0.65 -10.18 -16.12
CA LEU A 45 -0.36 -10.46 -14.71
C LEU A 45 1.04 -9.96 -14.33
N ASP A 46 2.05 -10.22 -15.16
CA ASP A 46 3.42 -9.73 -14.97
C ASP A 46 3.45 -8.20 -14.86
N VAL A 47 2.93 -7.49 -15.85
CA VAL A 47 2.93 -6.01 -15.89
C VAL A 47 2.15 -5.40 -14.71
N THR A 48 0.92 -5.87 -14.46
CA THR A 48 0.08 -5.32 -13.38
C THR A 48 0.67 -5.55 -12.00
N SER A 49 1.35 -6.68 -11.80
CA SER A 49 2.00 -6.98 -10.53
C SER A 49 3.21 -6.08 -10.26
N VAL A 50 4.04 -5.81 -11.27
CA VAL A 50 5.15 -4.86 -11.16
C VAL A 50 4.61 -3.46 -10.83
N ALA A 51 3.61 -3.00 -11.58
CA ALA A 51 2.97 -1.70 -11.34
C ALA A 51 2.35 -1.61 -9.94
N LEU A 52 1.75 -2.70 -9.43
CA LEU A 52 1.22 -2.75 -8.08
C LEU A 52 2.32 -2.66 -7.02
N CYS A 53 3.43 -3.39 -7.19
CA CYS A 53 4.57 -3.32 -6.29
C CYS A 53 5.17 -1.91 -6.24
N GLU A 54 5.34 -1.26 -7.39
CA GLU A 54 5.82 0.13 -7.48
C GLU A 54 4.85 1.11 -6.80
N ALA A 55 3.55 0.98 -7.05
CA ALA A 55 2.53 1.82 -6.43
C ALA A 55 2.48 1.65 -4.91
N MET A 56 2.66 0.42 -4.40
CA MET A 56 2.74 0.16 -2.97
C MET A 56 3.99 0.77 -2.34
N ALA A 57 5.14 0.67 -3.02
CA ALA A 57 6.39 1.29 -2.56
C ALA A 57 6.26 2.82 -2.48
N GLN A 58 5.72 3.44 -3.52
CA GLN A 58 5.42 4.88 -3.53
C GLN A 58 4.45 5.28 -2.41
N ARG A 59 3.40 4.49 -2.19
CA ARG A 59 2.43 4.76 -1.12
C ARG A 59 3.06 4.65 0.27
N LYS A 60 4.00 3.72 0.47
CA LYS A 60 4.75 3.58 1.72
C LYS A 60 5.65 4.78 1.95
N GLU A 61 6.43 5.17 0.96
CA GLU A 61 7.30 6.36 1.03
C GLU A 61 6.48 7.63 1.31
N LEU A 62 5.34 7.81 0.63
CA LEU A 62 4.48 8.96 0.86
C LEU A 62 3.88 8.97 2.27
N ALA A 63 3.54 7.81 2.83
CA ALA A 63 3.05 7.70 4.20
C ALA A 63 4.13 8.08 5.23
N GLU A 64 5.38 7.65 5.01
CA GLU A 64 6.53 8.03 5.84
C GLU A 64 6.77 9.54 5.78
N GLN A 65 6.80 10.13 4.57
CA GLN A 65 6.93 11.58 4.39
C GLN A 65 5.78 12.36 5.05
N ASN A 66 4.54 11.87 4.93
CA ASN A 66 3.38 12.52 5.55
C ASN A 66 3.48 12.50 7.08
N ALA A 67 4.00 11.42 7.67
CA ALA A 67 4.23 11.34 9.11
C ALA A 67 5.27 12.38 9.57
N THR A 68 6.41 12.48 8.89
CA THR A 68 7.44 13.48 9.19
C THR A 68 6.90 14.91 9.07
N LEU A 69 6.20 15.23 7.98
CA LEU A 69 5.61 16.57 7.79
C LEU A 69 4.59 16.93 8.88
N ARG A 70 3.78 15.96 9.33
CA ARG A 70 2.83 16.17 10.44
C ARG A 70 3.56 16.48 11.75
N GLU A 71 4.67 15.82 12.03
CA GLU A 71 5.51 16.10 13.19
C GLU A 71 6.16 17.48 13.09
N ASP A 72 6.67 17.84 11.92
CA ASP A 72 7.27 19.15 11.66
C ASP A 72 6.26 20.29 11.86
N VAL A 73 5.04 20.15 11.34
CA VAL A 73 3.95 21.11 11.56
C VAL A 73 3.65 21.26 13.04
N ALA A 74 3.56 20.16 13.79
CA ALA A 74 3.32 20.20 15.23
C ALA A 74 4.49 20.83 16.02
N SER A 75 5.74 20.61 15.58
CA SER A 75 6.93 21.23 16.16
C SER A 75 6.97 22.73 15.91
N TRP A 76 6.68 23.14 14.67
CA TRP A 76 6.69 24.55 14.27
C TRP A 76 5.59 25.34 14.97
N ALA A 77 4.39 24.78 15.08
CA ALA A 77 3.30 25.38 15.84
C ALA A 77 3.66 25.66 17.31
N LYS A 78 4.40 24.74 17.96
CA LYS A 78 4.90 24.95 19.32
C LYS A 78 5.94 26.07 19.39
N GLU A 79 6.84 26.18 18.41
CA GLU A 79 7.80 27.27 18.40
C GLU A 79 7.13 28.61 18.10
N CYS A 80 6.08 28.65 17.25
CA CYS A 80 5.25 29.84 17.07
C CYS A 80 4.60 30.29 18.38
N ASP A 81 3.97 29.36 19.11
CA ASP A 81 3.42 29.66 20.43
C ASP A 81 4.52 30.19 21.37
N ARG A 82 5.67 29.53 21.43
CA ARG A 82 6.82 29.98 22.24
C ARG A 82 7.32 31.38 21.89
N ILE A 83 7.39 31.72 20.60
CA ILE A 83 7.78 33.04 20.12
C ILE A 83 6.74 34.07 20.60
N VAL A 84 5.45 33.77 20.46
CA VAL A 84 4.38 34.67 20.93
C VAL A 84 4.43 34.86 22.44
N GLU A 85 4.65 33.80 23.22
CA GLU A 85 4.83 33.89 24.67
C GLU A 85 6.02 34.78 25.05
N ARG A 86 7.15 34.66 24.35
CA ARG A 86 8.34 35.49 24.59
C ARG A 86 8.06 36.98 24.38
N HIS A 87 7.27 37.34 23.37
CA HIS A 87 6.98 38.73 23.02
C HIS A 87 5.85 39.33 23.86
N THR A 88 4.76 38.59 24.03
CA THR A 88 3.55 39.09 24.70
C THR A 88 3.58 38.90 26.21
N LYS A 89 4.47 38.02 26.71
CA LYS A 89 4.51 37.56 28.11
C LYS A 89 3.24 36.85 28.58
N ASN A 90 2.35 36.51 27.65
CA ASN A 90 1.12 35.76 27.89
C ASN A 90 1.27 34.35 27.36
N ARG A 91 0.82 33.36 28.15
CA ARG A 91 0.80 31.97 27.70
C ARG A 91 -0.18 31.78 26.55
N THR A 92 0.20 31.01 25.53
CA THR A 92 -0.64 30.70 24.38
C THR A 92 -0.37 29.29 23.86
N ASN A 93 -1.42 28.64 23.37
CA ASN A 93 -1.36 27.38 22.63
C ASN A 93 -2.18 27.45 21.33
N MET A 94 -2.48 28.66 20.86
CA MET A 94 -3.37 28.92 19.75
C MET A 94 -2.90 28.23 18.47
N HIS A 95 -1.61 28.37 18.12
CA HIS A 95 -1.06 27.78 16.89
C HIS A 95 -1.01 26.26 16.98
N THR A 96 -0.69 25.71 18.16
CA THR A 96 -0.73 24.27 18.38
C THR A 96 -2.14 23.71 18.19
N LEU A 97 -3.18 24.39 18.70
CA LEU A 97 -4.57 23.96 18.54
C LEU A 97 -5.05 24.07 17.08
N GLU A 98 -4.67 25.13 16.39
CA GLU A 98 -5.00 25.33 14.98
C GLU A 98 -4.34 24.24 14.10
N ALA A 99 -3.04 24.01 14.27
CA ALA A 99 -2.31 22.96 13.57
C ALA A 99 -2.92 21.57 13.84
N GLN A 100 -3.30 21.27 15.09
CA GLN A 100 -3.98 20.00 15.40
C GLN A 100 -5.32 19.85 14.70
N ARG A 101 -6.09 20.94 14.58
CA ARG A 101 -7.37 20.95 13.87
C ARG A 101 -7.16 20.68 12.38
N GLU A 102 -6.25 21.42 11.74
CA GLU A 102 -5.93 21.25 10.31
C GLU A 102 -5.41 19.85 10.01
N LEU A 103 -4.48 19.34 10.82
CA LEU A 103 -3.96 17.98 10.66
C LEU A 103 -5.03 16.90 10.85
N ARG A 104 -6.09 17.17 11.62
CA ARG A 104 -7.24 16.26 11.77
C ARG A 104 -8.15 16.27 10.54
N GLU A 105 -8.29 17.43 9.89
CA GLU A 105 -9.07 17.58 8.65
C GLU A 105 -8.37 16.92 7.46
N LEU A 106 -7.04 16.90 7.45
CA LEU A 106 -6.24 16.13 6.50
C LEU A 106 -6.36 14.63 6.81
N HIS A 107 -6.91 13.86 5.88
CA HIS A 107 -7.00 12.40 6.03
C HIS A 107 -5.57 11.81 6.08
N PRO A 108 -5.20 11.09 7.15
CA PRO A 108 -3.92 10.40 7.20
C PRO A 108 -3.92 9.26 6.19
N VAL A 109 -2.90 9.19 5.34
CA VAL A 109 -2.64 8.01 4.51
C VAL A 109 -2.03 6.95 5.42
N VAL A 110 -2.87 6.12 6.03
CA VAL A 110 -2.43 5.03 6.90
C VAL A 110 -2.11 3.80 6.06
N PHE A 111 -0.85 3.39 6.03
CA PHE A 111 -0.45 2.12 5.44
C PHE A 111 -0.58 1.02 6.51
N SER A 112 -1.64 0.22 6.45
CA SER A 112 -1.78 -0.95 7.32
C SER A 112 -0.79 -2.04 6.88
N ARG A 113 0.15 -2.41 7.76
CA ARG A 113 1.19 -3.44 7.51
C ARG A 113 0.65 -4.85 7.21
N ASN A 114 -0.64 -5.09 7.43
CA ASN A 114 -1.26 -6.41 7.41
C ASN A 114 -1.35 -7.09 6.03
N ASN A 115 -0.90 -6.43 4.95
CA ASN A 115 -0.95 -6.99 3.60
C ASN A 115 0.42 -7.40 3.05
N GLU A 116 1.52 -7.25 3.81
CA GLU A 116 2.88 -7.57 3.34
C GLU A 116 3.13 -9.10 3.19
N GLU A 117 2.28 -9.97 3.72
CA GLU A 117 2.46 -11.44 3.64
C GLU A 117 1.80 -12.10 2.41
N ALA A 118 1.13 -11.34 1.55
CA ALA A 118 0.25 -11.90 0.52
C ALA A 118 0.66 -11.63 -0.95
N LEU A 119 1.82 -11.04 -1.21
CA LEU A 119 2.31 -10.77 -2.57
C LEU A 119 3.66 -11.43 -2.84
#